data_AF-A0AAE1H2J7-F1
#
_entry.id   AF-A0AAE1H2J7-F1
#
_cell.length_a   1.000
_cell.length_b   1.000
_cell.length_c   1.000
_cell.angle_alpha   90.00
_cell.angle_beta   90.00
_cell.angle_gamma   90.00
#
_symmetry.space_group_name_H-M   'P 1'
#
loop_
_entity.id
_entity.type
_entity.pdbx_description
1 polymer ?
#
loop_
_entity_poly.entity_id
_entity_poly.type
_entity_poly.pdbx_seq_one_letter_code
_entity_poly.pdbx_strand_id
1 'polypeptide(L)'
;MEQEGVVEGFQASLQRHGLLYRYYIGDGDASVMSGIREKVSYGRLVQKVECANHVTRNFCDKVRALCNNTAMPLDERKVLHGKAPGDTIERVDRLVTGARGALEAAGALQRASGDRWRPSAGAVQQLSEDFRNLPYHVLGCHDKCDTRYCKRKDRGEPVLVGDAGSILTAIVKLVTDKLVAKVSSLVFNENTDDCERYMGMVAKMTGGKRVDYSMSGSYQFRATAAALQTDEGVGWALSPMRKIQNGRTPEMVLKKMVARRARNQTRRRLSYQEKHRRPDAPSRYKARRQRGGPDGYYGASKEDVDDAELGRRMEAILEAKRLKFGTEALRAAFERDSRGQASGELFHEIHKDSLSE
;
A
#
# COMPACT_ATOMS: atom_id res chain seq x y z
N MET A 1 1.57 -4.24 -10.19
CA MET A 1 2.74 -5.11 -9.81
C MET A 1 3.27 -5.76 -11.08
N GLU A 2 4.56 -6.07 -11.24
CA GLU A 2 5.00 -6.77 -12.46
C GLU A 2 4.48 -8.21 -12.46
N GLN A 3 3.62 -8.53 -13.43
CA GLN A 3 2.93 -9.81 -13.54
C GLN A 3 3.88 -11.01 -13.52
N GLU A 4 4.99 -10.91 -14.26
CA GLU A 4 5.98 -11.98 -14.37
C GLU A 4 6.65 -12.29 -13.03
N GLY A 5 7.02 -11.24 -12.28
CA GLY A 5 7.62 -11.41 -10.96
C GLY A 5 6.69 -12.10 -9.95
N VAL A 6 5.37 -11.87 -10.02
CA VAL A 6 4.42 -12.59 -9.16
C VAL A 6 4.35 -14.07 -9.54
N VAL A 7 4.23 -14.38 -10.83
CA VAL A 7 4.15 -15.76 -11.31
C VAL A 7 5.44 -16.52 -10.97
N GLU A 8 6.60 -15.92 -11.22
CA GLU A 8 7.90 -16.47 -10.83
C GLU A 8 7.96 -16.71 -9.32
N GLY A 9 7.47 -15.76 -8.51
CA GLY A 9 7.41 -15.91 -7.05
C GLY A 9 6.62 -17.14 -6.60
N PHE A 10 5.46 -17.42 -7.23
CA PHE A 10 4.66 -18.62 -6.93
C PHE A 10 5.38 -19.92 -7.32
N GLN A 11 6.09 -19.93 -8.46
CA GLN A 11 6.87 -21.09 -8.91
C GLN A 11 8.08 -21.33 -8.00
N ALA A 12 8.84 -20.27 -7.72
CA ALA A 12 10.04 -20.32 -6.90
C ALA A 12 9.74 -20.68 -5.44
N SER A 13 8.59 -20.28 -4.90
CA SER A 13 8.14 -20.64 -3.54
C SER A 13 8.12 -22.15 -3.33
N LEU A 14 7.55 -22.90 -4.28
CA LEU A 14 7.51 -24.36 -4.22
C LEU A 14 8.90 -24.97 -4.39
N GLN A 15 9.68 -24.48 -5.36
CA GLN A 15 11.01 -25.05 -5.65
C GLN A 15 12.03 -24.80 -4.54
N ARG A 16 12.02 -23.60 -3.95
CA ARG A 16 13.04 -23.16 -2.98
C ARG A 16 12.65 -23.42 -1.54
N HIS A 17 11.36 -23.37 -1.23
CA HIS A 17 10.87 -23.42 0.15
C HIS A 17 9.89 -24.57 0.41
N GLY A 18 9.47 -25.30 -0.63
CA GLY A 18 8.45 -26.34 -0.49
C GLY A 18 7.07 -25.80 -0.11
N LEU A 19 6.83 -24.49 -0.33
CA LEU A 19 5.61 -23.80 0.09
C LEU A 19 4.62 -23.64 -1.08
N LEU A 20 3.33 -23.81 -0.77
CA LEU A 20 2.23 -23.57 -1.70
C LEU A 20 1.44 -22.35 -1.24
N TYR A 21 1.45 -21.29 -2.06
CA TYR A 21 0.65 -20.10 -1.77
C TYR A 21 -0.78 -20.28 -2.23
N ARG A 22 -1.72 -20.32 -1.28
CA ARG A 22 -3.14 -20.58 -1.57
C ARG A 22 -3.92 -19.34 -2.03
N TYR A 23 -3.45 -18.14 -1.68
CA TYR A 23 -4.18 -16.89 -1.92
C TYR A 23 -3.30 -15.86 -2.62
N TYR A 24 -3.88 -15.12 -3.56
CA TYR A 24 -3.26 -13.99 -4.24
C TYR A 24 -4.13 -12.74 -4.03
N ILE A 25 -3.56 -11.68 -3.45
CA ILE A 25 -4.25 -10.39 -3.29
C ILE A 25 -4.07 -9.58 -4.58
N GLY A 26 -5.13 -9.50 -5.39
CA GLY A 26 -5.13 -8.80 -6.67
C GLY A 26 -5.62 -7.36 -6.57
N ASP A 27 -4.94 -6.45 -7.26
CA ASP A 27 -5.25 -5.02 -7.36
C ASP A 27 -6.27 -4.66 -8.47
N GLY A 28 -6.69 -5.64 -9.27
CA GLY A 28 -7.67 -5.45 -10.35
C GLY A 28 -7.24 -6.06 -11.68
N ASP A 29 -5.95 -6.37 -11.84
CA ASP A 29 -5.43 -6.98 -13.06
C ASP A 29 -5.75 -8.48 -13.12
N ALA A 30 -6.53 -8.86 -14.13
CA ALA A 30 -6.92 -10.26 -14.36
C ALA A 30 -5.77 -11.11 -14.92
N SER A 31 -4.80 -10.47 -15.60
CA SER A 31 -3.71 -11.16 -16.28
C SER A 31 -2.79 -11.93 -15.31
N VAL A 32 -2.54 -11.40 -14.11
CA VAL A 32 -1.72 -12.06 -13.09
C VAL A 32 -2.33 -13.39 -12.66
N MET A 33 -3.64 -13.41 -12.41
CA MET A 33 -4.33 -14.65 -12.02
C MET A 33 -4.34 -15.67 -13.16
N SER A 34 -4.47 -15.23 -14.43
CA SER A 34 -4.34 -16.12 -15.59
C SER A 34 -2.94 -16.74 -15.65
N GLY A 35 -1.91 -15.90 -15.51
CA GLY A 35 -0.52 -16.34 -15.49
C GLY A 35 -0.23 -17.36 -14.38
N ILE A 36 -0.77 -17.14 -13.17
CA ILE A 36 -0.66 -18.11 -12.07
C ILE A 36 -1.31 -19.44 -12.46
N ARG A 37 -2.54 -19.42 -12.99
CA ARG A 37 -3.28 -20.65 -13.36
C ARG A 37 -2.61 -21.45 -14.47
N GLU A 38 -2.00 -20.77 -15.43
CA GLU A 38 -1.38 -21.39 -16.61
C GLU A 38 0.04 -21.89 -16.33
N LYS A 39 0.85 -21.11 -15.60
CA LYS A 39 2.29 -21.35 -15.47
C LYS A 39 2.71 -21.99 -14.14
N VAL A 40 1.88 -21.91 -13.09
CA VAL A 40 2.21 -22.49 -11.78
C VAL A 40 1.57 -23.88 -11.68
N SER A 41 2.35 -24.89 -11.28
CA SER A 41 1.89 -26.30 -11.20
C SER A 41 0.65 -26.50 -10.33
N TYR A 42 0.55 -25.74 -9.23
CA TYR A 42 -0.61 -25.73 -8.32
C TYR A 42 -1.53 -24.52 -8.54
N GLY A 43 -1.38 -23.80 -9.66
CA GLY A 43 -2.07 -22.54 -9.94
C GLY A 43 -3.60 -22.63 -9.90
N ARG A 44 -4.17 -23.81 -10.18
CA ARG A 44 -5.63 -24.07 -10.08
C ARG A 44 -6.15 -24.04 -8.65
N LEU A 45 -5.30 -24.28 -7.66
CA LEU A 45 -5.65 -24.23 -6.23
C LEU A 45 -5.59 -22.81 -5.66
N VAL A 46 -4.97 -21.87 -6.39
CA VAL A 46 -4.81 -20.49 -5.96
C VAL A 46 -6.14 -19.75 -6.10
N GLN A 47 -6.52 -19.04 -5.04
CA GLN A 47 -7.72 -18.21 -4.99
C GLN A 47 -7.36 -16.73 -4.99
N LYS A 48 -8.11 -15.95 -5.77
CA LYS A 48 -7.93 -14.49 -5.80
C LYS A 48 -8.70 -13.85 -4.65
N VAL A 49 -7.99 -13.04 -3.88
CA VAL A 49 -8.57 -12.09 -2.92
C VAL A 49 -8.46 -10.68 -3.51
N GLU A 50 -9.56 -9.94 -3.51
CA GLU A 50 -9.62 -8.59 -4.09
C GLU A 50 -9.05 -7.58 -3.09
N CYS A 51 -8.15 -6.70 -3.56
CA CYS A 51 -7.62 -5.62 -2.74
C CYS A 51 -8.74 -4.61 -2.42
N ALA A 52 -9.08 -4.48 -1.14
CA ALA A 52 -10.17 -3.65 -0.68
C ALA A 52 -9.96 -2.15 -1.01
N ASN A 53 -8.71 -1.68 -1.00
CA ASN A 53 -8.35 -0.30 -1.37
C ASN A 53 -8.57 -0.04 -2.87
N HIS A 54 -8.23 -1.00 -3.73
CA HIS A 54 -8.40 -0.88 -5.16
C HIS A 54 -9.86 -0.93 -5.58
N VAL A 55 -10.62 -1.88 -5.03
CA VAL A 55 -12.05 -1.99 -5.32
C VAL A 55 -12.81 -0.74 -4.89
N THR A 56 -12.55 -0.21 -3.70
CA THR A 56 -13.20 1.02 -3.22
C THR A 56 -12.77 2.26 -4.00
N ARG A 57 -11.50 2.35 -4.44
CA ARG A 57 -11.05 3.42 -5.35
C ARG A 57 -11.73 3.32 -6.72
N ASN A 58 -11.78 2.13 -7.31
CA ASN A 58 -12.45 1.92 -8.60
C ASN A 58 -13.94 2.30 -8.53
N PHE A 59 -14.62 1.88 -7.45
CA PHE A 59 -16.00 2.28 -7.18
C PHE A 59 -16.14 3.81 -7.09
N CYS A 60 -15.27 4.48 -6.33
CA CYS A 60 -15.25 5.95 -6.23
C CYS A 60 -15.14 6.61 -7.61
N ASP A 61 -14.22 6.15 -8.46
CA ASP A 61 -13.98 6.73 -9.77
C ASP A 61 -15.21 6.56 -10.67
N LYS A 62 -15.92 5.43 -10.57
CA LYS A 62 -17.18 5.20 -11.30
C LYS A 62 -18.32 6.08 -10.78
N VAL A 63 -18.42 6.29 -9.47
CA VAL A 63 -19.41 7.24 -8.91
C VAL A 63 -19.12 8.67 -9.36
N ARG A 64 -17.85 9.10 -9.33
CA ARG A 64 -17.45 10.42 -9.86
C ARG A 64 -17.75 10.57 -11.34
N ALA A 65 -17.56 9.51 -12.13
CA ALA A 65 -17.94 9.51 -13.55
C ALA A 65 -19.45 9.71 -13.73
N LEU A 66 -20.31 9.12 -12.87
CA LEU A 66 -21.75 9.41 -12.88
C LEU A 66 -22.06 10.88 -12.55
N CYS A 67 -21.34 11.46 -11.59
CA CYS A 67 -21.50 12.88 -11.22
C CYS A 67 -21.10 13.83 -12.36
N ASN A 68 -20.27 13.38 -13.29
CA ASN A 68 -19.86 14.16 -14.45
C ASN A 68 -20.67 13.83 -15.72
N ASN A 69 -21.53 12.81 -15.67
CA ASN A 69 -22.31 12.38 -16.83
C ASN A 69 -23.47 13.35 -17.11
N THR A 70 -23.41 14.03 -18.25
CA THR A 70 -24.44 15.00 -18.67
C THR A 70 -25.78 14.38 -19.04
N ALA A 71 -25.83 13.05 -19.23
CA ALA A 71 -27.10 12.33 -19.40
C ALA A 71 -27.93 12.28 -18.12
N MET A 72 -27.32 12.52 -16.95
CA MET A 72 -28.02 12.57 -15.67
C MET A 72 -28.49 14.00 -15.35
N PRO A 73 -29.69 14.19 -14.76
CA PRO A 73 -30.20 15.51 -14.42
C PRO A 73 -29.23 16.31 -13.55
N LEU A 74 -29.08 17.60 -13.84
CA LEU A 74 -28.12 18.46 -13.14
C LEU A 74 -28.39 18.53 -11.63
N ASP A 75 -29.67 18.58 -11.23
CA ASP A 75 -30.03 18.71 -9.81
C ASP A 75 -29.72 17.45 -9.02
N GLU A 76 -29.95 16.26 -9.59
CA GLU A 76 -29.54 14.99 -8.99
C GLU A 76 -28.01 14.88 -8.83
N ARG A 77 -27.25 15.42 -9.80
CA ARG A 77 -25.77 15.46 -9.71
C ARG A 77 -25.30 16.40 -8.60
N LYS A 78 -25.96 17.55 -8.40
CA LYS A 78 -25.66 18.47 -7.30
C LYS A 78 -25.88 17.85 -5.92
N VAL A 79 -26.84 16.93 -5.78
CA VAL A 79 -27.07 16.21 -4.50
C VAL A 79 -25.80 15.50 -4.04
N LEU A 80 -25.07 14.85 -4.95
CA LEU A 80 -23.86 14.10 -4.60
C LEU A 80 -22.64 14.99 -4.33
N HIS A 81 -22.53 16.11 -5.03
CA HIS A 81 -21.54 17.15 -4.73
C HIS A 81 -21.87 17.96 -3.47
N GLY A 82 -23.11 17.87 -3.01
CA GLY A 82 -23.53 18.42 -1.73
C GLY A 82 -22.79 17.81 -0.55
N LYS A 83 -22.76 18.56 0.55
CA LYS A 83 -22.25 18.11 1.85
C LYS A 83 -23.43 17.92 2.79
N ALA A 84 -23.31 16.97 3.72
CA ALA A 84 -24.29 16.90 4.79
C ALA A 84 -24.01 17.95 5.86
N PRO A 85 -25.01 18.31 6.67
CA PRO A 85 -24.80 19.18 7.82
C PRO A 85 -23.67 18.65 8.73
N GLY A 86 -22.68 19.50 9.00
CA GLY A 86 -21.51 19.15 9.83
C GLY A 86 -20.39 18.39 9.10
N ASP A 87 -20.50 18.17 7.79
CA ASP A 87 -19.46 17.51 7.01
C ASP A 87 -18.49 18.45 6.32
N THR A 88 -17.22 18.02 6.28
CA THR A 88 -16.19 18.66 5.47
C THR A 88 -16.11 18.07 4.06
N ILE A 89 -16.58 16.83 3.87
CA ILE A 89 -16.49 16.04 2.64
C ILE A 89 -17.82 15.96 1.88
N GLU A 90 -17.74 15.82 0.56
CA GLU A 90 -18.91 15.64 -0.32
C GLU A 90 -19.53 14.24 -0.14
N ARG A 91 -20.81 14.10 -0.49
CA ARG A 91 -21.52 12.81 -0.41
C ARG A 91 -20.87 11.74 -1.31
N VAL A 92 -20.30 12.11 -2.44
CA VAL A 92 -19.50 11.19 -3.29
C VAL A 92 -18.38 10.54 -2.48
N ASP A 93 -17.61 11.32 -1.72
CA ASP A 93 -16.50 10.79 -0.92
C ASP A 93 -17.00 10.04 0.33
N ARG A 94 -18.20 10.36 0.82
CA ARG A 94 -18.86 9.58 1.88
C ARG A 94 -19.24 8.18 1.44
N LEU A 95 -19.60 7.94 0.17
CA LEU A 95 -19.85 6.58 -0.33
C LEU A 95 -18.62 5.69 -0.16
N VAL A 96 -17.43 6.24 -0.42
CA VAL A 96 -16.17 5.51 -0.24
C VAL A 96 -15.86 5.28 1.23
N THR A 97 -16.04 6.31 2.05
CA THR A 97 -15.80 6.24 3.48
C THR A 97 -16.74 5.24 4.15
N GLY A 98 -18.01 5.23 3.76
CA GLY A 98 -19.01 4.25 4.22
C GLY A 98 -18.67 2.84 3.76
N ALA A 99 -18.26 2.64 2.50
CA ALA A 99 -17.83 1.34 2.01
C ALA A 99 -16.62 0.80 2.79
N ARG A 100 -15.63 1.65 3.11
CA ARG A 100 -14.48 1.27 3.95
C ARG A 100 -14.89 0.94 5.38
N GLY A 101 -15.80 1.72 5.97
CA GLY A 101 -16.34 1.41 7.30
C GLY A 101 -17.03 0.05 7.36
N ALA A 102 -17.84 -0.28 6.35
CA ALA A 102 -18.48 -1.60 6.23
C ALA A 102 -17.45 -2.73 6.08
N LEU A 103 -16.41 -2.53 5.28
CA LEU A 103 -15.30 -3.49 5.12
C LEU A 103 -14.53 -3.72 6.43
N GLU A 104 -14.28 -2.66 7.20
CA GLU A 104 -13.61 -2.75 8.49
C GLU A 104 -14.44 -3.55 9.51
N ALA A 105 -15.76 -3.30 9.57
CA ALA A 105 -16.66 -4.04 10.44
C ALA A 105 -16.75 -5.52 10.04
N ALA A 106 -16.94 -5.81 8.76
CA ALA A 106 -16.98 -7.18 8.25
C ALA A 106 -15.65 -7.92 8.43
N GLY A 107 -14.52 -7.25 8.18
CA GLY A 107 -13.19 -7.81 8.40
C GLY A 107 -12.89 -8.13 9.87
N ALA A 108 -13.45 -7.35 10.80
CA ALA A 108 -13.36 -7.68 12.23
C ALA A 108 -14.15 -8.95 12.57
N LEU A 109 -15.36 -9.11 12.02
CA LEU A 109 -16.17 -10.33 12.18
C LEU A 109 -15.48 -11.55 11.56
N GLN A 110 -14.89 -11.41 10.37
CA GLN A 110 -14.14 -12.46 9.69
C GLN A 110 -12.92 -12.92 10.49
N ARG A 111 -12.20 -12.00 11.13
CA ARG A 111 -11.07 -12.36 12.00
C ARG A 111 -11.52 -13.05 13.28
N ALA A 112 -12.73 -12.78 13.76
CA ALA A 112 -13.30 -13.41 14.93
C ALA A 112 -13.86 -14.83 14.68
N SER A 113 -14.13 -15.21 13.41
CA SER A 113 -14.72 -16.53 13.07
C SER A 113 -13.75 -17.72 13.12
N GLY A 114 -12.53 -17.55 13.61
CA GLY A 114 -11.53 -18.62 13.81
C GLY A 114 -10.76 -19.02 12.55
N ASP A 115 -11.43 -19.12 11.40
CA ASP A 115 -10.78 -19.33 10.09
C ASP A 115 -10.65 -18.01 9.33
N ARG A 116 -9.43 -17.46 9.27
CA ARG A 116 -9.15 -16.18 8.60
C ARG A 116 -9.49 -16.22 7.11
N TRP A 117 -9.23 -17.33 6.43
CA TRP A 117 -9.19 -17.39 4.96
C TRP A 117 -10.37 -18.15 4.35
N ARG A 118 -11.32 -18.58 5.18
CA ARG A 118 -12.63 -19.07 4.76
C ARG A 118 -13.70 -18.03 5.05
N PRO A 119 -14.44 -17.51 4.04
CA PRO A 119 -15.45 -16.49 4.28
C PRO A 119 -16.52 -16.98 5.27
N SER A 120 -16.69 -16.22 6.36
CA SER A 120 -17.77 -16.45 7.33
C SER A 120 -19.09 -16.05 6.71
N ALA A 121 -20.08 -16.95 6.75
CA ALA A 121 -21.41 -16.69 6.23
C ALA A 121 -22.02 -15.41 6.85
N GLY A 122 -21.83 -15.21 8.16
CA GLY A 122 -22.32 -14.01 8.85
C GLY A 122 -21.61 -12.74 8.40
N ALA A 123 -20.28 -12.77 8.24
CA ALA A 123 -19.52 -11.60 7.79
C ALA A 123 -19.84 -11.24 6.32
N VAL A 124 -20.04 -12.25 5.47
CA VAL A 124 -20.48 -12.08 4.07
C VAL A 124 -21.89 -11.49 4.02
N GLN A 125 -22.84 -12.04 4.78
CA GLN A 125 -24.21 -11.53 4.80
C GLN A 125 -24.27 -10.07 5.27
N GLN A 126 -23.61 -9.77 6.40
CA GLN A 126 -23.53 -8.42 6.94
C GLN A 126 -22.96 -7.43 5.91
N LEU A 127 -21.81 -7.75 5.31
CA LEU A 127 -21.17 -6.86 4.34
C LEU A 127 -22.04 -6.66 3.08
N SER A 128 -22.78 -7.70 2.68
CA SER A 128 -23.72 -7.65 1.56
C SER A 128 -24.89 -6.70 1.86
N GLU A 129 -25.44 -6.75 3.06
CA GLU A 129 -26.52 -5.86 3.52
C GLU A 129 -26.02 -4.42 3.67
N ASP A 130 -24.86 -4.22 4.28
CA ASP A 130 -24.24 -2.91 4.46
C ASP A 130 -23.95 -2.22 3.12
N PHE A 131 -23.43 -2.97 2.13
CA PHE A 131 -23.23 -2.44 0.79
C PHE A 131 -24.54 -2.08 0.10
N ARG A 132 -25.58 -2.92 0.17
CA ARG A 132 -26.89 -2.57 -0.41
C ARG A 132 -27.50 -1.32 0.24
N ASN A 133 -27.25 -1.12 1.52
CA ASN A 133 -27.72 0.05 2.26
C ASN A 133 -26.84 1.30 2.06
N LEU A 134 -25.63 1.16 1.51
CA LEU A 134 -24.65 2.24 1.37
C LEU A 134 -25.19 3.50 0.66
N PRO A 135 -25.94 3.41 -0.47
CA PRO A 135 -26.47 4.61 -1.13
C PRO A 135 -27.48 5.35 -0.26
N TYR A 136 -28.36 4.62 0.42
CA TYR A 136 -29.38 5.18 1.31
C TYR A 136 -28.76 5.82 2.55
N HIS A 137 -27.75 5.16 3.15
CA HIS A 137 -26.96 5.70 4.25
C HIS A 137 -26.35 7.07 3.92
N VAL A 138 -25.81 7.24 2.71
CA VAL A 138 -25.18 8.52 2.32
C VAL A 138 -26.18 9.62 2.02
N LEU A 139 -27.38 9.26 1.57
CA LEU A 139 -28.49 10.18 1.29
C LEU A 139 -29.35 10.48 2.53
N GLY A 140 -28.91 10.10 3.73
CA GLY A 140 -29.56 10.45 5.00
C GLY A 140 -30.62 9.47 5.48
N CYS A 141 -30.91 8.38 4.74
CA CYS A 141 -31.81 7.33 5.22
C CYS A 141 -31.01 6.34 6.08
N HIS A 142 -31.26 6.37 7.39
CA HIS A 142 -30.50 5.61 8.38
C HIS A 142 -31.27 4.43 8.99
N ASP A 143 -32.46 4.10 8.49
CA ASP A 143 -33.36 3.09 9.08
C ASP A 143 -32.75 1.69 9.12
N LYS A 144 -32.02 1.33 8.05
CA LYS A 144 -31.37 0.02 7.89
C LYS A 144 -29.88 0.04 8.23
N CYS A 145 -29.38 1.13 8.84
CA CYS A 145 -27.98 1.21 9.19
C CYS A 145 -27.68 0.45 10.48
N ASP A 146 -26.64 -0.39 10.46
CA ASP A 146 -26.09 -0.97 11.69
C ASP A 146 -25.37 0.12 12.50
N THR A 147 -25.63 0.13 13.81
CA THR A 147 -24.93 0.91 14.83
C THR A 147 -23.41 0.78 14.80
N ARG A 148 -22.88 -0.36 14.33
CA ARG A 148 -21.44 -0.64 14.26
C ARG A 148 -20.70 0.30 13.30
N TYR A 149 -21.33 0.71 12.20
CA TYR A 149 -20.69 1.61 11.22
C TYR A 149 -21.37 2.98 11.11
N CYS A 150 -22.67 3.10 11.41
CA CYS A 150 -23.40 4.35 11.31
C CYS A 150 -23.45 5.11 12.64
N LYS A 151 -22.66 6.18 12.74
CA LYS A 151 -22.62 7.08 13.93
C LYS A 151 -23.56 8.28 13.83
N ARG A 152 -24.51 8.24 12.89
CA ARG A 152 -25.23 9.44 12.42
C ARG A 152 -26.74 9.35 12.49
N LYS A 153 -27.26 8.22 12.97
CA LYS A 153 -28.70 8.02 13.17
C LYS A 153 -29.33 9.18 13.95
N ASP A 154 -28.58 9.75 14.91
CA ASP A 154 -29.06 10.81 15.80
C ASP A 154 -28.71 12.24 15.32
N ARG A 155 -28.14 12.42 14.14
CA ARG A 155 -27.67 13.74 13.65
C ARG A 155 -28.69 14.55 12.85
N GLY A 156 -29.89 14.01 12.63
CA GLY A 156 -30.96 14.73 11.92
C GLY A 156 -30.58 15.16 10.49
N GLU A 157 -29.90 14.29 9.73
CA GLU A 157 -29.59 14.57 8.33
C GLU A 157 -30.87 14.59 7.47
N PRO A 158 -31.01 15.53 6.52
CA PRO A 158 -32.15 15.53 5.60
C PRO A 158 -32.09 14.31 4.68
N VAL A 159 -33.25 13.69 4.44
CA VAL A 159 -33.40 12.54 3.54
C VAL A 159 -33.50 13.03 2.10
N LEU A 160 -32.46 12.78 1.30
CA LEU A 160 -32.33 13.25 -0.10
C LEU A 160 -32.58 12.14 -1.13
N VAL A 161 -33.23 11.04 -0.72
CA VAL A 161 -33.48 9.87 -1.58
C VAL A 161 -34.39 10.24 -2.75
N GLY A 162 -35.40 11.09 -2.52
CA GLY A 162 -36.31 11.57 -3.57
C GLY A 162 -35.62 12.47 -4.60
N ASP A 163 -34.65 13.28 -4.15
CA ASP A 163 -33.92 14.23 -4.99
C ASP A 163 -32.84 13.58 -5.86
N ALA A 164 -32.60 12.28 -5.67
CA ALA A 164 -31.54 11.53 -6.33
C ALA A 164 -32.09 10.46 -7.30
N GLY A 165 -33.35 10.55 -7.75
CA GLY A 165 -34.09 9.50 -8.46
C GLY A 165 -33.28 8.61 -9.42
N SER A 166 -32.84 9.16 -10.57
CA SER A 166 -32.14 8.36 -11.60
C SER A 166 -30.69 8.02 -11.20
N ILE A 167 -29.98 8.95 -10.54
CA ILE A 167 -28.60 8.77 -10.12
C ILE A 167 -28.45 7.73 -9.00
N LEU A 168 -29.43 7.65 -8.09
CA LEU A 168 -29.51 6.65 -7.04
C LEU A 168 -29.61 5.26 -7.65
N THR A 169 -30.48 5.08 -8.64
CA THR A 169 -30.64 3.80 -9.34
C THR A 169 -29.32 3.38 -10.00
N ALA A 170 -28.60 4.33 -10.62
CA ALA A 170 -27.29 4.09 -11.19
C ALA A 170 -26.24 3.73 -10.13
N ILE A 171 -26.24 4.39 -8.96
CA ILE A 171 -25.34 4.07 -7.84
C ILE A 171 -25.65 2.68 -7.27
N VAL A 172 -26.92 2.34 -7.06
CA VAL A 172 -27.34 1.01 -6.55
C VAL A 172 -26.85 -0.09 -7.49
N LYS A 173 -26.97 0.12 -8.81
CA LYS A 173 -26.41 -0.79 -9.81
C LYS A 173 -24.89 -0.92 -9.68
N LEU A 174 -24.17 0.21 -9.59
CA LEU A 174 -22.71 0.20 -9.41
C LEU A 174 -22.28 -0.51 -8.13
N VAL A 175 -22.96 -0.28 -7.01
CA VAL A 175 -22.71 -0.96 -5.74
C VAL A 175 -22.89 -2.46 -5.90
N THR A 176 -23.96 -2.87 -6.57
CA THR A 176 -24.25 -4.29 -6.80
C THR A 176 -23.14 -4.94 -7.64
N ASP A 177 -22.80 -4.32 -8.76
CA ASP A 177 -21.85 -4.86 -9.73
C ASP A 177 -20.39 -4.82 -9.24
N LYS A 178 -20.01 -3.80 -8.46
CA LYS A 178 -18.61 -3.56 -8.07
C LYS A 178 -18.27 -3.98 -6.66
N LEU A 179 -19.22 -3.90 -5.73
CA LEU A 179 -19.00 -4.21 -4.32
C LEU A 179 -19.67 -5.53 -3.94
N VAL A 180 -21.00 -5.64 -4.12
CA VAL A 180 -21.78 -6.81 -3.68
C VAL A 180 -21.31 -8.10 -4.35
N ALA A 181 -21.04 -8.05 -5.67
CA ALA A 181 -20.52 -9.19 -6.42
C ALA A 181 -19.18 -9.74 -5.89
N LYS A 182 -18.43 -8.94 -5.12
CA LYS A 182 -17.09 -9.28 -4.61
C LYS A 182 -17.04 -9.48 -3.10
N VAL A 183 -18.19 -9.49 -2.41
CA VAL A 183 -18.27 -9.55 -0.95
C VAL A 183 -17.52 -10.73 -0.35
N SER A 184 -17.64 -11.92 -0.95
CA SER A 184 -16.95 -13.14 -0.49
C SER A 184 -15.44 -13.00 -0.43
N SER A 185 -14.87 -12.12 -1.26
CA SER A 185 -13.45 -11.81 -1.34
C SER A 185 -13.08 -10.61 -0.47
N LEU A 186 -13.95 -9.59 -0.46
CA LEU A 186 -13.75 -8.35 0.27
C LEU A 186 -13.88 -8.48 1.80
N VAL A 187 -14.55 -9.54 2.27
CA VAL A 187 -14.75 -9.81 3.70
C VAL A 187 -13.43 -9.93 4.47
N PHE A 188 -12.34 -10.32 3.80
CA PHE A 188 -11.01 -10.39 4.41
C PHE A 188 -10.41 -9.00 4.68
N ASN A 189 -10.88 -7.96 3.98
CA ASN A 189 -10.37 -6.58 4.05
C ASN A 189 -8.84 -6.48 3.87
N GLU A 190 -8.29 -7.31 2.97
CA GLU A 190 -6.87 -7.31 2.64
C GLU A 190 -6.52 -6.23 1.62
N ASN A 191 -5.25 -5.81 1.61
CA ASN A 191 -4.75 -4.80 0.68
C ASN A 191 -3.31 -5.09 0.23
N THR A 192 -2.84 -4.32 -0.75
CA THR A 192 -1.51 -4.44 -1.37
C THR A 192 -0.54 -3.37 -0.88
N ASP A 193 -0.88 -2.63 0.18
CA ASP A 193 -0.14 -1.43 0.60
C ASP A 193 1.31 -1.76 0.98
N ASP A 194 1.56 -2.93 1.59
CA ASP A 194 2.90 -3.37 1.95
C ASP A 194 3.77 -3.68 0.74
N CYS A 195 3.21 -4.34 -0.27
CA CYS A 195 3.91 -4.58 -1.53
C CYS A 195 4.21 -3.27 -2.25
N GLU A 196 3.24 -2.35 -2.32
CA GLU A 196 3.42 -1.01 -2.91
C GLU A 196 4.49 -0.20 -2.16
N ARG A 197 4.51 -0.30 -0.83
CA ARG A 197 5.51 0.35 0.02
C ARG A 197 6.90 -0.20 -0.25
N TYR A 198 7.05 -1.52 -0.28
CA TYR A 198 8.32 -2.18 -0.62
C TYR A 198 8.81 -1.77 -2.00
N MET A 199 7.95 -1.88 -3.03
CA MET A 199 8.30 -1.48 -4.39
C MET A 199 8.64 0.01 -4.49
N GLY A 200 7.98 0.86 -3.70
CA GLY A 200 8.33 2.27 -3.57
C GLY A 200 9.69 2.54 -2.90
N MET A 201 10.21 1.59 -2.11
CA MET A 201 11.57 1.64 -1.58
C MET A 201 12.59 1.09 -2.57
N VAL A 202 12.29 -0.02 -3.24
CA VAL A 202 13.10 -0.54 -4.34
C VAL A 202 13.33 0.56 -5.38
N ALA A 203 12.26 1.22 -5.83
CA ALA A 203 12.33 2.32 -6.80
C ALA A 203 13.21 3.49 -6.34
N LYS A 204 13.23 3.80 -5.04
CA LYS A 204 14.13 4.84 -4.49
C LYS A 204 15.57 4.37 -4.47
N MET A 205 15.80 3.12 -4.10
CA MET A 205 17.15 2.54 -4.07
C MET A 205 17.71 2.40 -5.47
N THR A 206 16.89 2.16 -6.49
CA THR A 206 17.32 2.07 -7.90
C THR A 206 17.53 3.41 -8.60
N GLY A 207 17.11 4.54 -8.00
CA GLY A 207 17.22 5.86 -8.64
C GLY A 207 16.02 6.22 -9.53
N GLY A 208 14.91 5.50 -9.41
CA GLY A 208 13.71 5.68 -10.21
C GLY A 208 13.84 5.13 -11.64
N LYS A 209 12.90 5.51 -12.52
CA LYS A 209 12.89 5.10 -13.93
C LYS A 209 13.86 5.88 -14.84
N ARG A 210 14.48 6.96 -14.34
CA ARG A 210 15.16 7.97 -15.19
C ARG A 210 16.67 7.76 -15.37
N VAL A 211 17.36 7.16 -14.40
CA VAL A 211 18.80 6.91 -14.52
C VAL A 211 19.10 5.53 -13.98
N ASP A 212 19.36 4.60 -14.90
CA ASP A 212 19.79 3.27 -14.53
C ASP A 212 21.27 3.29 -14.15
N TYR A 213 21.55 3.52 -12.87
CA TYR A 213 22.89 3.33 -12.30
C TYR A 213 23.22 1.85 -12.07
N SER A 214 22.47 0.91 -12.67
CA SER A 214 22.64 -0.50 -12.45
C SER A 214 23.73 -1.09 -13.36
N MET A 215 24.89 -1.38 -12.77
CA MET A 215 25.76 -2.43 -13.30
C MET A 215 25.11 -3.79 -13.01
N SER A 216 25.45 -4.83 -13.79
CA SER A 216 24.91 -6.19 -13.61
C SER A 216 25.02 -6.66 -12.14
N GLY A 217 23.92 -7.17 -11.59
CA GLY A 217 23.83 -7.63 -10.19
C GLY A 217 23.52 -6.55 -9.14
N SER A 218 23.41 -5.27 -9.54
CA SER A 218 23.13 -4.19 -8.59
C SER A 218 21.63 -4.03 -8.26
N TYR A 219 20.71 -4.48 -9.13
CA TYR A 219 19.28 -4.48 -8.84
C TYR A 219 18.95 -5.39 -7.65
N GLN A 220 19.46 -6.63 -7.65
CA GLN A 220 19.26 -7.59 -6.56
C GLN A 220 19.73 -7.01 -5.24
N PHE A 221 20.92 -6.40 -5.23
CA PHE A 221 21.43 -5.75 -4.02
C PHE A 221 20.57 -4.59 -3.54
N ARG A 222 20.07 -3.75 -4.45
CA ARG A 222 19.19 -2.62 -4.11
C ARG A 222 17.82 -3.09 -3.62
N ALA A 223 17.31 -4.20 -4.16
CA ALA A 223 16.11 -4.86 -3.68
C ALA A 223 16.32 -5.44 -2.26
N THR A 224 17.42 -6.17 -2.02
CA THR A 224 17.79 -6.64 -0.67
C THR A 224 17.98 -5.49 0.31
N ALA A 225 18.63 -4.39 -0.10
CA ALA A 225 18.79 -3.19 0.71
C ALA A 225 17.44 -2.53 1.04
N ALA A 226 16.50 -2.54 0.10
CA ALA A 226 15.13 -2.08 0.33
C ALA A 226 14.38 -3.00 1.31
N ALA A 227 14.55 -4.32 1.23
CA ALA A 227 13.99 -5.27 2.18
C ALA A 227 14.52 -5.02 3.59
N LEU A 228 15.85 -4.98 3.77
CA LEU A 228 16.49 -4.65 5.04
C LEU A 228 16.02 -3.29 5.61
N GLN A 229 15.83 -2.28 4.75
CA GLN A 229 15.28 -1.00 5.22
C GLN A 229 13.80 -1.08 5.63
N THR A 230 13.04 -1.98 5.03
CA THR A 230 11.63 -2.22 5.38
C THR A 230 11.52 -2.79 6.77
N ASP A 231 12.37 -3.77 7.07
CA ASP A 231 12.31 -4.60 8.27
C ASP A 231 13.06 -3.96 9.45
N GLU A 232 14.33 -3.61 9.24
CA GLU A 232 15.23 -3.02 10.26
C GLU A 232 15.13 -1.48 10.34
N GLY A 233 14.36 -0.87 9.44
CA GLY A 233 14.19 0.57 9.37
C GLY A 233 15.42 1.31 8.87
N VAL A 234 15.42 2.64 9.00
CA VAL A 234 16.43 3.53 8.36
C VAL A 234 17.85 3.34 8.91
N GLY A 235 18.00 2.67 10.04
CA GLY A 235 19.29 2.42 10.70
C GLY A 235 20.05 1.20 10.18
N TRP A 236 19.41 0.35 9.36
CA TRP A 236 19.94 -0.95 8.93
C TRP A 236 21.38 -0.88 8.40
N ALA A 237 21.71 0.16 7.63
CA ALA A 237 23.00 0.30 6.96
C ALA A 237 24.17 0.61 7.92
N LEU A 238 23.90 1.10 9.14
CA LEU A 238 24.95 1.52 10.09
C LEU A 238 25.83 0.35 10.55
N SER A 239 25.24 -0.82 10.79
CA SER A 239 25.97 -2.01 11.24
C SER A 239 26.90 -2.58 10.15
N PRO A 240 26.42 -2.85 8.91
CA PRO A 240 27.27 -3.27 7.80
C PRO A 240 28.39 -2.26 7.49
N MET A 241 28.10 -0.95 7.47
CA MET A 241 29.14 0.05 7.18
C MET A 241 30.24 0.08 8.24
N ARG A 242 29.90 -0.10 9.53
CA ARG A 242 30.91 -0.17 10.60
C ARG A 242 31.83 -1.38 10.42
N LYS A 243 31.29 -2.52 9.95
CA LYS A 243 32.10 -3.70 9.62
C LYS A 243 33.04 -3.42 8.43
N ILE A 244 32.52 -2.83 7.35
CA ILE A 244 33.32 -2.51 6.13
C ILE A 244 34.44 -1.50 6.42
N GLN A 245 34.21 -0.55 7.32
CA GLN A 245 35.18 0.49 7.69
C GLN A 245 36.11 0.06 8.86
N ASN A 246 36.29 -1.25 9.08
CA ASN A 246 37.16 -1.80 10.13
C ASN A 246 36.86 -1.23 11.54
N GLY A 247 35.57 -1.17 11.91
CA GLY A 247 35.14 -0.68 13.22
C GLY A 247 34.98 0.84 13.31
N ARG A 248 35.48 1.61 12.33
CA ARG A 248 35.23 3.04 12.23
C ARG A 248 33.75 3.24 11.92
N THR A 249 33.07 4.02 12.74
CA THR A 249 31.68 4.37 12.43
C THR A 249 31.60 5.36 11.27
N PRO A 250 30.56 5.27 10.43
CA PRO A 250 30.30 6.29 9.42
C PRO A 250 30.30 7.70 10.01
N GLU A 251 30.74 8.68 9.22
CA GLU A 251 30.85 10.08 9.63
C GLU A 251 29.59 10.60 10.32
N MET A 252 29.77 11.62 11.17
CA MET A 252 28.69 12.29 11.90
C MET A 252 27.47 12.62 11.02
N VAL A 253 27.69 12.98 9.75
CA VAL A 253 26.64 13.34 8.79
C VAL A 253 25.64 12.20 8.61
N LEU A 254 26.11 10.96 8.46
CA LEU A 254 25.25 9.82 8.22
C LEU A 254 24.45 9.43 9.47
N LYS A 255 25.09 9.44 10.65
CA LYS A 255 24.40 9.25 11.93
C LYS A 255 23.33 10.32 12.14
N LYS A 256 23.65 11.60 11.87
CA LYS A 256 22.68 12.71 11.93
C LYS A 256 21.54 12.52 10.93
N MET A 257 21.83 12.05 9.72
CA MET A 257 20.81 11.79 8.70
C MET A 257 19.86 10.65 9.12
N VAL A 258 20.40 9.54 9.62
CA VAL A 258 19.61 8.40 10.15
C VAL A 258 18.76 8.87 11.32
N ALA A 259 19.34 9.57 12.31
CA ALA A 259 18.60 10.11 13.45
C ALA A 259 17.49 11.09 13.02
N ARG A 260 17.76 11.96 12.04
CA ARG A 260 16.75 12.86 11.46
C ARG A 260 15.61 12.09 10.80
N ARG A 261 15.92 11.05 10.01
CA ARG A 261 14.90 10.21 9.36
C ARG A 261 14.08 9.41 10.37
N ALA A 262 14.72 8.83 11.39
CA ALA A 262 14.04 8.12 12.48
C ALA A 262 13.12 9.05 13.30
N ARG A 263 13.58 10.26 13.65
CA ARG A 263 12.74 11.29 14.28
C ARG A 263 11.54 11.68 13.42
N ASN A 264 11.75 11.89 12.11
CA ASN A 264 10.67 12.20 11.18
C ASN A 264 9.66 11.07 11.04
N GLN A 265 10.12 9.81 11.04
CA GLN A 265 9.24 8.64 11.01
C GLN A 265 8.42 8.52 12.30
N THR A 266 9.06 8.72 13.46
CA THR A 266 8.41 8.73 14.77
C THR A 266 7.39 9.87 14.87
N ARG A 267 7.76 11.09 14.47
CA ARG A 267 6.86 12.25 14.43
C ARG A 267 5.66 12.02 13.51
N ARG A 268 5.86 11.37 12.36
CA ARG A 268 4.78 10.99 11.45
C ARG A 268 3.85 9.95 12.09
N ARG A 269 4.39 8.96 12.82
CA ARG A 269 3.61 7.95 13.54
C ARG A 269 2.80 8.56 14.69
N LEU A 270 3.41 9.44 15.49
CA LEU A 270 2.75 10.14 16.59
C LEU A 270 1.66 11.09 16.08
N SER A 271 1.96 11.90 15.05
CA SER A 271 0.96 12.77 14.41
C SER A 271 -0.22 11.97 13.84
N TYR A 272 0.03 10.75 13.34
CA TYR A 272 -1.02 9.85 12.89
C TYR A 272 -1.89 9.34 14.05
N GLN A 273 -1.27 8.86 15.13
CA GLN A 273 -1.98 8.39 16.33
C GLN A 273 -2.79 9.51 17.00
N GLU A 274 -2.25 10.73 17.03
CA GLU A 274 -2.90 11.89 17.63
C GLU A 274 -4.11 12.37 16.81
N LYS A 275 -4.06 12.27 15.47
CA LYS A 275 -5.22 12.50 14.59
C LYS A 275 -6.34 11.48 14.79
N HIS A 276 -6.02 10.25 15.19
CA HIS A 276 -7.01 9.22 15.50
C HIS A 276 -7.55 9.30 16.94
N ARG A 277 -6.94 10.13 17.81
CA ARG A 277 -7.41 10.38 19.19
C ARG A 277 -8.32 11.59 19.34
N ARG A 278 -8.36 12.51 18.37
CA ARG A 278 -9.20 13.73 18.43
C ARG A 278 -10.31 13.68 17.39
N PRO A 279 -11.57 13.37 17.77
CA PRO A 279 -12.70 13.30 16.83
C PRO A 279 -13.06 14.65 16.18
N ASP A 280 -12.72 15.78 16.80
CA ASP A 280 -13.36 17.09 16.50
C ASP A 280 -12.43 18.20 15.99
N ALA A 281 -11.21 17.88 15.53
CA ALA A 281 -10.30 18.92 15.03
C ALA A 281 -10.51 19.20 13.52
N PRO A 282 -10.78 20.46 13.10
CA PRO A 282 -11.00 20.80 11.70
C PRO A 282 -9.71 20.59 10.89
N SER A 283 -9.78 19.67 9.93
CA SER A 283 -8.67 19.22 9.09
C SER A 283 -8.18 20.34 8.15
N ARG A 284 -7.14 21.08 8.55
CA ARG A 284 -6.58 22.17 7.73
C ARG A 284 -5.55 21.77 6.67
N TYR A 285 -5.26 20.49 6.45
CA TYR A 285 -4.33 20.07 5.39
C TYR A 285 -4.75 18.73 4.77
N LYS A 286 -4.78 18.69 3.43
CA LYS A 286 -5.10 17.51 2.59
C LYS A 286 -4.55 16.22 3.21
N ALA A 287 -5.45 15.38 3.73
CA ALA A 287 -5.11 14.11 4.32
C ALA A 287 -4.52 13.18 3.27
N ARG A 288 -3.19 13.03 3.27
CA ARG A 288 -2.53 11.94 2.56
C ARG A 288 -2.94 10.65 3.27
N ARG A 289 -3.59 9.75 2.53
CA ARG A 289 -4.21 8.48 2.99
C ARG A 289 -3.37 7.74 4.03
N GLN A 290 -4.08 7.08 4.96
CA GLN A 290 -3.53 6.16 5.95
C GLN A 290 -2.52 5.22 5.31
N ARG A 291 -1.42 4.98 6.02
CA ARG A 291 -0.50 3.89 5.73
C ARG A 291 -0.91 2.77 6.65
N GLY A 292 -1.28 1.62 6.11
CA GLY A 292 -1.20 0.38 6.88
C GLY A 292 0.18 0.33 7.54
N GLY A 293 0.19 0.15 8.87
CA GLY A 293 1.37 -0.50 9.45
C GLY A 293 1.50 -1.90 8.83
N PRO A 294 2.68 -2.51 8.89
CA PRO A 294 2.80 -3.92 8.50
C PRO A 294 1.69 -4.73 9.17
N ASP A 295 1.04 -5.62 8.41
CA ASP A 295 0.13 -6.62 8.96
C ASP A 295 0.83 -7.31 10.14
N GLY A 296 0.08 -7.64 11.20
CA GLY A 296 0.63 -8.35 12.36
C GLY A 296 1.24 -9.72 12.00
N TYR A 297 1.00 -10.18 10.77
CA TYR A 297 1.51 -11.42 10.20
C TYR A 297 2.40 -11.22 8.95
N TYR A 298 2.62 -9.98 8.50
CA TYR A 298 3.49 -9.67 7.37
C TYR A 298 4.25 -8.36 7.63
N GLY A 299 5.57 -8.48 7.85
CA GLY A 299 6.47 -7.34 8.05
C GLY A 299 6.84 -7.03 9.52
N ALA A 300 6.67 -8.00 10.42
CA ALA A 300 7.25 -7.94 11.78
C ALA A 300 7.95 -9.24 12.21
N SER A 301 7.74 -10.34 11.49
CA SER A 301 8.58 -11.53 11.60
C SER A 301 9.83 -11.29 10.76
N LYS A 302 10.99 -11.39 11.42
CA LYS A 302 12.27 -11.70 10.74
C LYS A 302 12.04 -12.75 9.66
N GLU A 303 12.92 -12.77 8.64
CA GLU A 303 13.04 -13.94 7.77
C GLU A 303 12.96 -15.22 8.62
N ASP A 304 12.34 -16.31 8.10
CA ASP A 304 12.28 -17.64 8.76
C ASP A 304 13.67 -18.31 8.88
N VAL A 305 14.72 -17.49 8.92
CA VAL A 305 16.12 -17.79 8.88
C VAL A 305 16.69 -17.21 10.17
N ASP A 306 17.32 -18.05 10.98
CA ASP A 306 17.97 -17.62 12.21
C ASP A 306 18.94 -16.43 11.95
N ASP A 307 19.05 -15.51 12.91
CA ASP A 307 19.87 -14.30 12.79
C ASP A 307 21.31 -14.61 12.40
N ALA A 308 21.84 -15.73 12.90
CA ALA A 308 23.19 -16.16 12.58
C ALA A 308 23.32 -16.55 11.10
N GLU A 309 22.30 -17.19 10.54
CA GLU A 309 22.27 -17.59 9.13
C GLU A 309 22.06 -16.39 8.21
N LEU A 310 21.19 -15.45 8.58
CA LEU A 310 21.07 -14.17 7.86
C LEU A 310 22.40 -13.40 7.89
N GLY A 311 23.06 -13.35 9.06
CA GLY A 311 24.39 -12.75 9.22
C GLY A 311 25.43 -13.40 8.29
N ARG A 312 25.47 -14.73 8.21
CA ARG A 312 26.36 -15.48 7.30
C ARG A 312 26.10 -15.15 5.83
N ARG A 313 24.83 -15.09 5.41
CA ARG A 313 24.45 -14.74 4.03
C ARG A 313 24.85 -13.31 3.68
N MET A 314 24.63 -12.37 4.59
CA MET A 314 25.08 -10.99 4.42
C MET A 314 26.60 -10.91 4.28
N GLU A 315 27.35 -11.64 5.11
CA GLU A 315 28.81 -11.68 5.05
C GLU A 315 29.33 -12.31 3.75
N ALA A 316 28.72 -13.40 3.29
CA ALA A 316 29.06 -14.01 2.00
C ALA A 316 28.85 -13.05 0.82
N ILE A 317 27.76 -12.28 0.83
CA ILE A 317 27.49 -11.26 -0.20
C ILE A 317 28.52 -10.12 -0.14
N LEU A 318 28.87 -9.66 1.06
CA LEU A 318 29.88 -8.63 1.25
C LEU A 318 31.26 -9.09 0.78
N GLU A 319 31.65 -10.32 1.09
CA GLU A 319 32.95 -10.88 0.71
C GLU A 319 33.05 -11.12 -0.80
N ALA A 320 32.01 -11.66 -1.43
CA ALA A 320 31.95 -11.81 -2.89
C ALA A 320 32.09 -10.47 -3.61
N LYS A 321 31.55 -9.39 -3.05
CA LYS A 321 31.72 -8.03 -3.56
C LYS A 321 33.10 -7.47 -3.26
N ARG A 322 33.66 -7.76 -2.09
CA ARG A 322 35.03 -7.38 -1.75
C ARG A 322 36.03 -8.01 -2.73
N LEU A 323 35.84 -9.26 -3.14
CA LEU A 323 36.67 -9.88 -4.18
C LEU A 323 36.47 -9.23 -5.56
N LYS A 324 35.22 -8.89 -5.94
CA LYS A 324 34.94 -8.26 -7.25
C LYS A 324 35.46 -6.82 -7.40
N PHE A 325 35.49 -6.05 -6.31
CA PHE A 325 35.81 -4.61 -6.34
C PHE A 325 37.01 -4.21 -5.46
N GLY A 326 37.74 -5.20 -4.93
CA GLY A 326 38.75 -4.99 -3.88
C GLY A 326 40.19 -4.95 -4.36
N THR A 327 40.46 -5.02 -5.66
CA THR A 327 41.84 -4.83 -6.15
C THR A 327 42.24 -3.37 -5.97
N GLU A 328 43.43 -3.18 -5.40
CA GLU A 328 44.01 -1.88 -5.10
C GLU A 328 44.10 -0.99 -6.36
N ALA A 329 44.34 -1.61 -7.51
CA ALA A 329 44.33 -0.97 -8.82
C ALA A 329 42.97 -0.39 -9.22
N LEU A 330 41.85 -1.09 -8.96
CA LEU A 330 40.51 -0.60 -9.27
C LEU A 330 40.10 0.53 -8.33
N ARG A 331 40.49 0.47 -7.05
CA ARG A 331 40.26 1.56 -6.09
C ARG A 331 41.05 2.80 -6.47
N ALA A 332 42.33 2.65 -6.83
CA ALA A 332 43.17 3.75 -7.31
C ALA A 332 42.63 4.36 -8.62
N ALA A 333 42.10 3.53 -9.53
CA ALA A 333 41.46 4.00 -10.75
C ALA A 333 40.18 4.79 -10.45
N PHE A 334 39.27 4.27 -9.62
CA PHE A 334 38.07 5.01 -9.20
C PHE A 334 38.39 6.29 -8.44
N GLU A 335 39.40 6.29 -7.57
CA GLU A 335 39.82 7.48 -6.83
C GLU A 335 40.43 8.52 -7.78
N ARG A 336 41.25 8.10 -8.75
CA ARG A 336 41.79 8.98 -9.80
C ARG A 336 40.67 9.56 -10.67
N ASP A 337 39.70 8.75 -11.07
CA ASP A 337 38.60 9.16 -11.97
C ASP A 337 37.52 9.99 -11.25
N SER A 338 37.46 9.94 -9.91
CA SER A 338 36.56 10.75 -9.08
C SER A 338 37.21 12.00 -8.46
N ARG A 339 38.54 12.13 -8.50
CA ARG A 339 39.25 13.35 -8.11
C ARG A 339 38.91 14.51 -9.05
N GLY A 340 38.55 15.66 -8.50
CA GLY A 340 38.23 16.86 -9.29
C GLY A 340 36.82 16.88 -9.93
N GLN A 341 36.00 15.84 -9.73
CA GLN A 341 34.61 15.85 -10.23
C GLN A 341 33.78 16.99 -9.66
N ALA A 342 34.04 17.42 -8.41
CA ALA A 342 33.35 18.54 -7.78
C ALA A 342 33.61 19.91 -8.46
N SER A 343 34.67 20.01 -9.27
CA SER A 343 35.05 21.20 -10.04
C SER A 343 34.74 21.07 -11.53
N GLY A 344 34.16 19.95 -11.98
CA GLY A 344 33.78 19.75 -13.38
C GLY A 344 32.48 20.48 -13.72
N GLU A 345 32.43 21.13 -14.90
CA GLU A 345 31.23 21.82 -15.39
C GLU A 345 30.00 20.90 -15.41
N LEU A 346 30.17 19.64 -15.83
CA LEU A 346 29.11 18.63 -15.85
C LEU A 346 28.51 18.35 -14.47
N PHE A 347 29.34 18.37 -13.41
CA PHE A 347 28.85 18.20 -12.03
C PHE A 347 28.03 19.43 -11.62
N HIS A 348 28.48 20.64 -11.94
CA HIS A 348 27.77 21.87 -11.62
C HIS A 348 26.45 22.04 -12.41
N GLU A 349 26.39 21.60 -13.67
CA GLU A 349 25.17 21.58 -14.47
C GLU A 349 24.13 20.62 -13.89
N ILE A 350 24.53 19.36 -13.60
CA ILE A 350 23.64 18.37 -12.99
C ILE A 350 23.18 18.83 -11.60
N HIS A 351 24.03 19.50 -10.83
CA HIS A 351 23.70 19.98 -9.49
C HIS A 351 22.84 21.26 -9.48
N LYS A 352 22.94 22.10 -10.53
CA LYS A 352 22.04 23.24 -10.74
C LYS A 352 20.63 22.78 -11.05
N ASP A 353 20.48 21.81 -11.95
CA ASP A 353 19.17 21.29 -12.38
C ASP A 353 18.44 20.50 -11.28
N SER A 354 19.18 19.95 -10.31
CA SER A 354 18.59 19.20 -9.19
C SER A 354 18.26 20.07 -7.95
N LEU A 355 18.60 21.36 -7.98
CA LEU A 355 18.26 22.34 -6.93
C LEU A 355 17.23 23.38 -7.39
N SER A 356 16.82 23.36 -8.66
CA SER A 356 15.84 24.27 -9.28
C SER A 356 14.43 23.69 -9.40
N GLU A 357 14.17 22.48 -8.87
CA GLU A 357 12.82 21.93 -8.58
C GLU A 357 12.59 21.79 -7.07
#